data_AF-A0A838E9A7-F1
#
_entry.id   AF-A0A838E9A7-F1
#
_cell.length_a   1.000
_cell.length_b   1.000
_cell.length_c   1.000
_cell.angle_alpha   90.00
_cell.angle_beta   90.00
_cell.angle_gamma   90.00
#
_symmetry.space_group_name_H-M   'P 1'
#
loop_
_entity.id
_entity.type
_entity.pdbx_description
1 polymer ?
#
loop_
_entity_poly.entity_id
_entity_poly.type
_entity_poly.pdbx_seq_one_letter_code
_entity_poly.pdbx_strand_id
1 'polypeptide(L)'
;MPAAPRSLLERADLAALRRTAATRTGPFGPLVTCLAEGGALAADAVDPEWPDRDRLVVSDDVAAQAVRAAFGAAGWIAAPAGEALATALGAAMAAELDGGVFRAWCLLGPGAADDGLLWGPARAAAVMRVPPVVAGVLPNDGAAALTGCMQAAGWAVCRAAAHDVVALLGALDHALHPGDRPVLVLGLEQRR
;
A
#
# COMPACT_ATOMS: atom_id res chain seq x y z
N MET A 1 11.21 -29.03 -2.42
CA MET A 1 10.94 -27.65 -1.96
C MET A 1 10.25 -26.93 -3.11
N PRO A 2 9.04 -26.36 -2.93
CA PRO A 2 8.52 -25.42 -3.91
C PRO A 2 9.52 -24.27 -4.07
N ALA A 3 9.74 -23.81 -5.31
CA ALA A 3 10.62 -22.66 -5.56
C ALA A 3 10.09 -21.45 -4.78
N ALA A 4 10.99 -20.66 -4.18
CA ALA A 4 10.59 -19.40 -3.56
C ALA A 4 9.84 -18.55 -4.59
N PRO A 5 8.72 -17.91 -4.21
CA PRO A 5 8.00 -17.04 -5.13
C PRO A 5 8.98 -15.98 -5.65
N ARG A 6 9.06 -15.83 -6.98
CA ARG A 6 9.90 -14.80 -7.61
C ARG A 6 9.54 -13.43 -7.04
N SER A 7 10.52 -12.57 -6.84
CA SER A 7 10.29 -11.19 -6.39
C SER A 7 9.41 -10.43 -7.41
N LEU A 8 8.75 -9.36 -6.98
CA LEU A 8 8.01 -8.47 -7.88
C LEU A 8 8.89 -7.97 -9.04
N LEU A 9 10.15 -7.63 -8.74
CA LEU A 9 11.12 -7.13 -9.72
C LEU A 9 11.45 -8.16 -10.80
N GLU A 10 11.50 -9.46 -10.46
CA GLU A 10 11.80 -10.52 -11.42
C GLU A 10 10.63 -10.86 -12.35
N ARG A 11 9.40 -10.56 -11.92
CA ARG A 11 8.18 -10.84 -12.70
C ARG A 11 7.70 -9.66 -13.54
N ALA A 12 8.02 -8.44 -13.12
CA ALA A 12 7.51 -7.22 -13.75
C ALA A 12 8.21 -6.89 -15.08
N ASP A 13 7.43 -6.47 -16.08
CA ASP A 13 7.97 -5.74 -17.24
C ASP A 13 8.24 -4.28 -16.84
N LEU A 14 9.46 -4.03 -16.35
CA LEU A 14 9.87 -2.70 -15.89
C LEU A 14 9.74 -1.62 -16.98
N ALA A 15 9.89 -1.98 -18.27
CA ALA A 15 9.75 -1.02 -19.36
C ALA A 15 8.28 -0.64 -19.57
N ALA A 16 7.36 -1.62 -19.50
CA ALA A 16 5.93 -1.36 -19.53
C ALA A 16 5.48 -0.52 -18.33
N LEU A 17 5.93 -0.86 -17.11
CA LEU A 17 5.58 -0.10 -15.91
C LEU A 17 6.02 1.35 -15.99
N ARG A 18 7.25 1.63 -16.48
CA ARG A 18 7.71 3.01 -16.67
C ARG A 18 6.84 3.78 -17.66
N ARG A 19 6.41 3.13 -18.76
CA ARG A 19 5.49 3.76 -19.74
C ARG A 19 4.13 4.07 -19.10
N THR A 20 3.53 3.11 -18.41
CA THR A 20 2.23 3.29 -17.74
C THR A 20 2.30 4.34 -16.63
N ALA A 21 3.35 4.32 -15.81
CA ALA A 21 3.53 5.31 -14.76
C ALA A 21 3.64 6.73 -15.34
N ALA A 22 4.29 6.89 -16.50
CA ALA A 22 4.42 8.19 -17.18
C ALA A 22 3.10 8.72 -17.74
N THR A 23 2.08 7.88 -17.97
CA THR A 23 0.76 8.33 -18.41
C THR A 23 -0.18 8.70 -17.26
N ARG A 24 0.16 8.33 -16.02
CA ARG A 24 -0.67 8.62 -14.84
C ARG A 24 -0.27 9.97 -14.22
N THR A 25 -1.25 10.83 -14.03
CA THR A 25 -1.05 12.14 -13.39
C THR A 25 -1.06 12.01 -11.86
N GLY A 26 -0.25 12.83 -11.20
CA GLY A 26 -0.23 12.96 -9.74
C GLY A 26 0.77 12.04 -9.02
N PRO A 27 0.96 12.25 -7.71
CA PRO A 27 2.05 11.63 -6.94
C PRO A 27 1.90 10.11 -6.76
N PHE A 28 0.66 9.61 -6.78
CA PHE A 28 0.36 8.18 -6.62
C PHE A 28 0.51 7.37 -7.92
N GLY A 29 0.68 8.01 -9.09
CA GLY A 29 0.71 7.33 -10.38
C GLY A 29 1.67 6.13 -10.43
N PRO A 30 2.96 6.31 -10.10
CA PRO A 30 3.92 5.22 -10.10
C PRO A 30 3.63 4.13 -9.06
N LEU A 31 3.20 4.49 -7.85
CA LEU A 31 2.84 3.51 -6.81
C LEU A 31 1.66 2.66 -7.25
N VAL A 32 0.58 3.29 -7.72
CA VAL A 32 -0.60 2.58 -8.23
C VAL A 32 -0.25 1.73 -9.43
N THR A 33 0.69 2.15 -10.28
CA THR A 33 1.20 1.29 -11.36
C THR A 33 1.92 0.05 -10.86
N CYS A 34 2.69 0.17 -9.78
CA CYS A 34 3.31 -0.99 -9.14
C CYS A 34 2.26 -1.94 -8.54
N LEU A 35 1.14 -1.41 -8.02
CA LEU A 35 0.05 -2.22 -7.49
C LEU A 35 -0.72 -2.96 -8.59
N ALA A 36 -1.17 -2.24 -9.61
CA ALA A 36 -2.03 -2.76 -10.67
C ALA A 36 -1.26 -3.60 -11.68
N GLU A 37 -0.30 -2.98 -12.40
CA GLU A 37 0.42 -3.66 -13.48
C GLU A 37 1.67 -4.38 -12.99
N GLY A 38 2.22 -3.97 -11.84
CA GLY A 38 3.39 -4.62 -11.22
C GLY A 38 3.07 -5.92 -10.48
N GLY A 39 1.78 -6.26 -10.34
CA GLY A 39 1.32 -7.49 -9.71
C GLY A 39 1.55 -7.56 -8.20
N ALA A 40 1.73 -6.42 -7.54
CA ALA A 40 1.83 -6.39 -6.08
C ALA A 40 0.47 -6.68 -5.44
N LEU A 41 -0.61 -6.15 -6.02
CA LEU A 41 -1.98 -6.27 -5.53
C LEU A 41 -2.78 -7.23 -6.42
N ALA A 42 -3.41 -8.24 -5.83
CA ALA A 42 -4.25 -9.19 -6.54
C ALA A 42 -5.67 -8.62 -6.73
N ALA A 43 -5.93 -7.94 -7.84
CA ALA A 43 -7.27 -7.45 -8.19
C ALA A 43 -7.59 -7.64 -9.67
N ASP A 44 -8.87 -7.82 -9.98
CA ASP A 44 -9.43 -7.65 -11.32
C ASP A 44 -10.19 -6.34 -11.42
N ALA A 45 -10.07 -5.69 -12.57
CA ALA A 45 -11.03 -4.65 -12.94
C ALA A 45 -12.31 -5.22 -13.55
N VAL A 46 -12.27 -6.44 -14.11
CA VAL A 46 -13.41 -7.11 -14.76
C VAL A 46 -14.31 -7.80 -13.74
N ASP A 47 -13.71 -8.51 -12.78
CA ASP A 47 -14.38 -9.11 -11.63
C ASP A 47 -13.85 -8.50 -10.30
N PRO A 48 -14.27 -7.27 -9.98
CA PRO A 48 -13.80 -6.55 -8.79
C PRO A 48 -14.35 -7.12 -7.48
N GLU A 49 -15.21 -8.14 -7.53
CA GLU A 49 -15.87 -8.73 -6.36
C GLU A 49 -15.42 -10.16 -6.06
N TRP A 50 -14.50 -10.74 -6.86
CA TRP A 50 -14.08 -12.12 -6.67
C TRP A 50 -13.64 -12.38 -5.20
N PRO A 51 -13.95 -13.56 -4.62
CA PRO A 51 -13.81 -13.79 -3.18
C PRO A 51 -12.38 -13.56 -2.65
N ASP A 52 -11.38 -14.14 -3.30
CA ASP A 52 -9.98 -14.17 -2.87
C ASP A 52 -9.15 -12.94 -3.29
N ARG A 53 -9.77 -11.81 -3.70
CA ARG A 53 -9.00 -10.63 -4.14
C ARG A 53 -8.34 -9.95 -2.95
N ASP A 54 -7.24 -9.27 -3.18
CA ASP A 54 -6.71 -8.35 -2.18
C ASP A 54 -7.74 -7.22 -1.92
N ARG A 55 -7.90 -6.82 -0.66
CA ARG A 55 -8.83 -5.75 -0.24
C ARG A 55 -8.07 -4.44 -0.14
N LEU A 56 -8.46 -3.43 -0.94
CA LEU A 56 -7.81 -2.13 -0.98
C LEU A 56 -8.65 -1.05 -0.30
N VAL A 57 -8.04 -0.33 0.65
CA VAL A 57 -8.62 0.86 1.29
C VAL A 57 -7.71 2.07 1.05
N VAL A 58 -8.26 3.23 0.73
CA VAL A 58 -7.50 4.45 0.40
C VAL A 58 -7.93 5.61 1.29
N SER A 59 -6.96 6.40 1.77
CA SER A 59 -7.17 7.40 2.82
C SER A 59 -7.65 8.78 2.36
N ASP A 60 -7.47 9.10 1.08
CA ASP A 60 -7.62 10.46 0.56
C ASP A 60 -8.02 10.48 -0.92
N ASP A 61 -8.51 11.63 -1.36
CA ASP A 61 -9.05 11.83 -2.71
C ASP A 61 -7.99 11.77 -3.82
N VAL A 62 -6.73 12.09 -3.54
CA VAL A 62 -5.66 12.05 -4.55
C VAL A 62 -5.27 10.60 -4.82
N ALA A 63 -5.11 9.80 -3.76
CA ALA A 63 -4.94 8.35 -3.88
C ALA A 63 -6.15 7.69 -4.56
N ALA A 64 -7.37 8.07 -4.14
CA ALA A 64 -8.61 7.54 -4.69
C ALA A 64 -8.76 7.82 -6.19
N GLN A 65 -8.37 9.00 -6.67
CA GLN A 65 -8.36 9.32 -8.11
C GLN A 65 -7.39 8.42 -8.89
N ALA A 66 -6.17 8.23 -8.37
CA ALA A 66 -5.18 7.37 -9.01
C ALA A 66 -5.63 5.90 -9.05
N VAL A 67 -6.20 5.41 -7.94
CA VAL A 67 -6.78 4.06 -7.84
C VAL A 67 -7.97 3.91 -8.77
N ARG A 68 -8.88 4.89 -8.83
CA ARG A 68 -10.01 4.88 -9.76
C ARG A 68 -9.57 4.78 -11.21
N ALA A 69 -8.51 5.50 -11.57
CA ALA A 69 -7.95 5.44 -12.93
C ALA A 69 -7.31 4.09 -13.26
N ALA A 70 -6.88 3.31 -12.26
CA ALA A 70 -6.29 1.98 -12.45
C ALA A 70 -7.31 0.85 -12.43
N PHE A 71 -8.15 0.83 -11.41
CA PHE A 71 -9.00 -0.31 -11.06
C PHE A 71 -10.48 -0.05 -11.36
N GLY A 72 -10.84 1.16 -11.81
CA GLY A 72 -12.23 1.56 -12.01
C GLY A 72 -12.92 1.96 -10.71
N ALA A 73 -14.25 1.96 -10.72
CA ALA A 73 -15.06 2.53 -9.63
C ALA A 73 -15.38 1.57 -8.48
N ALA A 74 -15.07 0.27 -8.61
CA ALA A 74 -15.42 -0.78 -7.67
C ALA A 74 -14.17 -1.56 -7.23
N GLY A 75 -14.32 -2.42 -6.21
CA GLY A 75 -13.24 -3.29 -5.72
C GLY A 75 -12.34 -2.66 -4.65
N TRP A 76 -12.56 -1.40 -4.27
CA TRP A 76 -11.81 -0.67 -3.25
C TRP A 76 -12.72 0.27 -2.43
N ILE A 77 -12.24 0.68 -1.26
CA ILE A 77 -12.97 1.54 -0.30
C ILE A 77 -12.19 2.84 -0.11
N ALA A 78 -12.88 3.98 -0.07
CA ALA A 78 -12.33 5.26 0.38
C ALA A 78 -12.81 5.56 1.80
N ALA A 79 -11.89 5.95 2.69
CA ALA A 79 -12.20 6.38 4.05
C ALA A 79 -11.11 7.35 4.54
N PRO A 80 -11.33 8.18 5.57
CA PRO A 80 -10.26 8.96 6.20
C PRO A 80 -9.12 8.08 6.71
N ALA A 81 -7.91 8.61 6.85
CA ALA A 81 -6.69 7.80 7.09
C ALA A 81 -6.78 6.83 8.28
N GLY A 82 -7.31 7.26 9.42
CA GLY A 82 -7.49 6.40 10.58
C GLY A 82 -8.52 5.30 10.37
N GLU A 83 -9.67 5.65 9.77
CA GLU A 83 -10.72 4.69 9.41
C GLU A 83 -10.25 3.72 8.31
N ALA A 84 -9.44 4.20 7.36
CA ALA A 84 -8.88 3.41 6.29
C ALA A 84 -7.96 2.32 6.84
N LEU A 85 -7.04 2.70 7.75
CA LEU A 85 -6.16 1.72 8.40
C LEU A 85 -6.92 0.77 9.32
N ALA A 86 -7.95 1.25 10.05
CA ALA A 86 -8.81 0.40 10.86
C ALA A 86 -9.56 -0.63 10.00
N THR A 87 -10.10 -0.19 8.86
CA THR A 87 -10.82 -1.05 7.91
C THR A 87 -9.88 -2.08 7.30
N ALA A 88 -8.69 -1.67 6.89
CA ALA A 88 -7.67 -2.58 6.35
C ALA A 88 -7.20 -3.59 7.41
N LEU A 89 -7.05 -3.18 8.67
CA LEU A 89 -6.72 -4.09 9.77
C LEU A 89 -7.84 -5.12 9.99
N GLY A 90 -9.11 -4.70 10.01
CA GLY A 90 -10.24 -5.62 10.10
C GLY A 90 -10.27 -6.64 8.96
N ALA A 91 -9.97 -6.19 7.73
CA ALA A 91 -9.85 -7.08 6.58
C ALA A 91 -8.65 -8.04 6.70
N ALA A 92 -7.51 -7.60 7.26
CA ALA A 92 -6.36 -8.47 7.51
C ALA A 92 -6.67 -9.56 8.55
N MET A 93 -7.40 -9.20 9.61
CA MET A 93 -7.86 -10.16 10.62
C MET A 93 -8.84 -11.18 10.02
N ALA A 94 -9.77 -10.73 9.17
CA ALA A 94 -10.68 -11.63 8.47
C ALA A 94 -9.91 -12.60 7.55
N ALA A 95 -8.91 -12.08 6.81
CA ALA A 95 -8.05 -12.93 5.98
C ALA A 95 -7.34 -14.01 6.80
N GLU A 96 -6.82 -13.67 7.98
CA GLU A 96 -6.16 -14.65 8.87
C GLU A 96 -7.13 -15.75 9.32
N LEU A 97 -8.37 -15.39 9.67
CA LEU A 97 -9.41 -16.35 10.04
C LEU A 97 -9.78 -17.29 8.87
N ASP A 98 -9.72 -16.78 7.64
CA ASP A 98 -9.97 -17.53 6.41
C ASP A 98 -8.73 -18.26 5.86
N GLY A 99 -7.64 -18.35 6.64
CA GLY A 99 -6.42 -19.09 6.26
C GLY A 99 -5.46 -18.32 5.35
N GLY A 100 -5.60 -17.00 5.26
CA GLY A 100 -4.71 -16.10 4.52
C GLY A 100 -4.96 -16.08 3.02
N VAL A 101 -6.19 -16.36 2.58
CA VAL A 101 -6.54 -16.47 1.15
C VAL A 101 -6.46 -15.14 0.38
N PHE A 102 -6.44 -14.00 1.08
CA PHE A 102 -6.21 -12.68 0.50
C PHE A 102 -5.39 -11.78 1.43
N ARG A 103 -4.93 -10.62 0.94
CA ARG A 103 -4.28 -9.60 1.76
C ARG A 103 -5.10 -8.33 1.82
N ALA A 104 -4.95 -7.58 2.91
CA ALA A 104 -5.53 -6.25 3.06
C ALA A 104 -4.47 -5.17 2.83
N TRP A 105 -4.88 -4.10 2.18
CA TRP A 105 -4.04 -2.97 1.79
C TRP A 105 -4.62 -1.65 2.28
N CYS A 106 -3.75 -0.76 2.73
CA CYS A 106 -4.11 0.62 3.06
C CYS A 106 -3.17 1.58 2.32
N LEU A 107 -3.73 2.49 1.52
CA LEU A 107 -3.01 3.60 0.91
C LEU A 107 -3.21 4.88 1.70
N LEU A 108 -2.09 5.46 2.14
CA LEU A 108 -2.03 6.68 2.93
C LEU A 108 -1.55 7.87 2.09
N GLY A 109 -2.22 9.01 2.21
CA GLY A 109 -1.83 10.28 1.61
C GLY A 109 -1.31 11.32 2.60
N PRO A 110 -1.06 12.55 2.10
CA PRO A 110 -0.38 13.61 2.85
C PRO A 110 -0.99 13.93 4.22
N GLY A 111 -2.32 13.85 4.37
CA GLY A 111 -3.02 14.13 5.63
C GLY A 111 -2.93 13.02 6.68
N ALA A 112 -2.36 11.85 6.36
CA ALA A 112 -2.33 10.71 7.28
C ALA A 112 -1.51 10.98 8.55
N ALA A 113 -0.49 11.84 8.47
CA ALA A 113 0.33 12.18 9.64
C ALA A 113 -0.44 13.01 10.68
N ASP A 114 -1.47 13.74 10.26
CA ASP A 114 -2.27 14.63 11.11
C ASP A 114 -3.50 13.93 11.69
N ASP A 115 -3.81 12.72 11.21
CA ASP A 115 -4.97 11.94 11.66
C ASP A 115 -4.64 11.15 12.93
N GLY A 116 -5.10 11.66 14.08
CA GLY A 116 -4.93 11.03 15.38
C GLY A 116 -5.60 9.65 15.51
N LEU A 117 -6.60 9.33 14.68
CA LEU A 117 -7.27 8.03 14.70
C LEU A 117 -6.40 6.91 14.11
N LEU A 118 -5.37 7.25 13.30
CA LEU A 118 -4.47 6.29 12.68
C LEU A 118 -3.64 5.50 13.70
N TRP A 119 -3.31 6.10 14.85
CA TRP A 119 -2.38 5.52 15.82
C TRP A 119 -2.91 4.27 16.53
N GLY A 120 -4.21 4.22 16.81
CA GLY A 120 -4.85 3.07 17.45
C GLY A 120 -4.72 1.80 16.61
N PRO A 121 -5.24 1.79 15.37
CA PRO A 121 -5.08 0.69 14.41
C PRO A 121 -3.62 0.36 14.10
N ALA A 122 -2.74 1.35 13.92
CA ALA A 122 -1.33 1.10 13.66
C ALA A 122 -0.68 0.30 14.79
N ARG A 123 -0.90 0.70 16.06
CA ARG A 123 -0.37 -0.03 17.21
C ARG A 123 -1.02 -1.41 17.36
N ALA A 124 -2.33 -1.51 17.12
CA ALA A 124 -3.05 -2.78 17.20
C ALA A 124 -2.50 -3.80 16.19
N ALA A 125 -2.30 -3.39 14.93
CA ALA A 125 -1.72 -4.23 13.89
C ALA A 125 -0.34 -4.79 14.26
N ALA A 126 0.52 -3.97 14.88
CA ALA A 126 1.84 -4.39 15.32
C ALA A 126 1.79 -5.37 16.51
N VAL A 127 0.96 -5.07 17.52
CA VAL A 127 0.82 -5.92 18.73
C VAL A 127 0.17 -7.25 18.40
N MET A 128 -0.87 -7.24 17.58
CA MET A 128 -1.60 -8.46 17.18
C MET A 128 -0.85 -9.25 16.09
N ARG A 129 0.18 -8.68 15.47
CA ARG A 129 0.98 -9.28 14.38
C ARG A 129 0.15 -9.69 13.15
N VAL A 130 -0.91 -8.92 12.87
CA VAL A 130 -1.82 -9.12 11.72
C VAL A 130 -1.85 -7.88 10.82
N PRO A 131 -0.70 -7.46 10.28
CA PRO A 131 -0.66 -6.19 9.61
C PRO A 131 -1.29 -6.25 8.21
N PRO A 132 -2.12 -5.24 7.85
CA PRO A 132 -2.32 -4.96 6.44
C PRO A 132 -1.01 -4.47 5.81
N VAL A 133 -0.89 -4.57 4.50
CA VAL A 133 0.19 -3.94 3.75
C VAL A 133 -0.12 -2.45 3.64
N VAL A 134 0.75 -1.60 4.15
CA VAL A 134 0.52 -0.14 4.15
C VAL A 134 1.53 0.52 3.23
N ALA A 135 1.05 1.33 2.30
CA ALA A 135 1.89 2.15 1.45
C ALA A 135 1.35 3.59 1.43
N GLY A 136 2.22 4.57 1.25
CA GLY A 136 1.78 5.96 1.12
C GLY A 136 2.72 6.79 0.28
N VAL A 137 2.21 7.89 -0.27
CA VAL A 137 3.02 8.91 -0.95
C VAL A 137 2.77 10.25 -0.28
N LEU A 138 3.84 10.85 0.24
CA LEU A 138 3.77 12.07 1.04
C LEU A 138 4.95 13.00 0.72
N PRO A 139 4.76 14.33 0.86
CA PRO A 139 5.87 15.27 0.86
C PRO A 139 6.80 15.01 2.06
N ASN A 140 8.07 15.40 1.94
CA ASN A 140 9.12 15.07 2.92
C ASN A 140 8.77 15.37 4.39
N ASP A 141 8.14 16.51 4.68
CA ASP A 141 7.82 16.91 6.07
C ASP A 141 6.75 15.98 6.67
N GLY A 142 5.66 15.74 5.94
CA GLY A 142 4.61 14.80 6.35
C GLY A 142 5.13 13.36 6.41
N ALA A 143 6.00 12.97 5.48
CA ALA A 143 6.68 11.67 5.48
C ALA A 143 7.55 11.47 6.73
N ALA A 144 8.26 12.51 7.17
CA ALA A 144 9.08 12.46 8.38
C ALA A 144 8.22 12.30 9.63
N ALA A 145 7.13 13.07 9.75
CA ALA A 145 6.18 12.97 10.86
C ALA A 145 5.56 11.56 10.93
N LEU A 146 5.00 11.07 9.81
CA LEU A 146 4.40 9.74 9.74
C LEU A 146 5.42 8.64 10.06
N THR A 147 6.66 8.77 9.58
CA THR A 147 7.74 7.80 9.90
C THR A 147 7.93 7.68 11.42
N GLY A 148 8.05 8.81 12.12
CA GLY A 148 8.28 8.80 13.57
C GLY A 148 7.14 8.14 14.33
N CYS A 149 5.90 8.48 13.97
CA CYS A 149 4.74 7.91 14.62
C CYS A 149 4.57 6.40 14.33
N MET A 150 4.81 5.96 13.09
CA MET A 150 4.73 4.54 12.74
C MET A 150 5.82 3.71 13.42
N GLN A 151 7.04 4.24 13.52
CA GLN A 151 8.11 3.61 14.29
C GLN A 151 7.76 3.48 15.77
N ALA A 152 7.17 4.51 16.36
CA ALA A 152 6.67 4.47 17.74
C ALA A 152 5.54 3.45 17.93
N ALA A 153 4.73 3.20 16.89
CA ALA A 153 3.73 2.14 16.87
C ALA A 153 4.30 0.73 16.62
N GLY A 154 5.62 0.58 16.43
CA GLY A 154 6.29 -0.71 16.24
C GLY A 154 6.52 -1.13 14.79
N TRP A 155 6.28 -0.24 13.82
CA TRP A 155 6.45 -0.52 12.40
C TRP A 155 7.87 -0.26 11.93
N ALA A 156 8.33 -1.04 10.96
CA ALA A 156 9.43 -0.67 10.08
C ALA A 156 8.92 0.28 8.99
N VAL A 157 9.77 1.19 8.53
CA VAL A 157 9.44 2.13 7.45
C VAL A 157 10.47 1.99 6.34
N CYS A 158 10.01 1.59 5.16
CA CYS A 158 10.81 1.47 3.96
C CYS A 158 10.55 2.68 3.06
N ARG A 159 11.53 3.56 2.90
CA ARG A 159 11.42 4.76 2.06
C ARG A 159 11.86 4.48 0.64
N ALA A 160 11.11 4.99 -0.33
CA ALA A 160 11.44 4.90 -1.75
C ALA A 160 11.18 6.24 -2.44
N ALA A 161 11.85 6.49 -3.57
CA ALA A 161 11.52 7.65 -4.39
C ALA A 161 10.16 7.43 -5.06
N ALA A 162 9.20 8.35 -4.85
CA ALA A 162 7.83 8.18 -5.33
C ALA A 162 7.69 8.13 -6.87
N HIS A 163 8.71 8.59 -7.60
CA HIS A 163 8.74 8.59 -9.07
C HIS A 163 9.52 7.40 -9.65
N ASP A 164 10.12 6.56 -8.82
CA ASP A 164 10.92 5.41 -9.27
C ASP A 164 10.18 4.10 -9.03
N VAL A 165 9.63 3.54 -10.10
CA VAL A 165 8.91 2.26 -10.08
C VAL A 165 9.77 1.11 -9.58
N VAL A 166 11.09 1.12 -9.81
CA VAL A 166 11.98 0.04 -9.36
C VAL A 166 12.17 0.13 -7.85
N ALA A 167 12.39 1.33 -7.32
CA ALA A 167 12.49 1.56 -5.89
C ALA A 167 11.19 1.19 -5.17
N LEU A 168 10.04 1.57 -5.74
CA LEU A 168 8.72 1.23 -5.19
C LEU A 168 8.46 -0.27 -5.20
N LEU A 169 8.73 -0.98 -6.30
CA LEU A 169 8.57 -2.44 -6.36
C LEU A 169 9.46 -3.15 -5.35
N GLY A 170 10.72 -2.74 -5.19
CA GLY A 170 11.62 -3.31 -4.18
C GLY A 170 11.10 -3.09 -2.75
N ALA A 171 10.56 -1.90 -2.47
CA ALA A 171 9.97 -1.60 -1.17
C ALA A 171 8.68 -2.40 -0.91
N LEU A 172 7.82 -2.55 -1.92
CA LEU A 172 6.62 -3.38 -1.85
C LEU A 172 6.96 -4.85 -1.66
N ASP A 173 7.97 -5.38 -2.36
CA ASP A 173 8.41 -6.76 -2.22
C ASP A 173 8.87 -7.08 -0.79
N HIS A 174 9.57 -6.13 -0.17
CA HIS A 174 9.93 -6.21 1.25
C HIS A 174 8.71 -6.17 2.17
N ALA A 175 7.72 -5.32 1.89
CA ALA A 175 6.50 -5.22 2.68
C ALA A 175 5.56 -6.42 2.53
N LEU A 176 5.65 -7.15 1.40
CA LEU A 176 4.94 -8.40 1.17
C LEU A 176 5.55 -9.60 1.91
N HIS A 177 6.83 -9.49 2.29
CA HIS A 177 7.54 -10.51 3.06
C HIS A 177 8.13 -9.89 4.34
N PRO A 178 7.28 -9.31 5.21
CA PRO A 178 7.76 -8.65 6.40
C PRO A 178 8.38 -9.68 7.34
N GLY A 179 9.48 -9.31 7.99
CA GLY A 179 10.07 -10.10 9.07
C GLY A 179 9.22 -10.01 10.34
N ASP A 180 9.84 -9.68 11.46
CA ASP A 180 9.13 -9.60 12.75
C ASP A 180 8.25 -8.37 12.95
N ARG A 181 8.29 -7.42 12.02
CA ARG A 181 7.58 -6.14 12.16
C ARG A 181 6.80 -5.82 10.90
N PRO A 182 5.62 -5.20 11.05
CA PRO A 182 4.89 -4.68 9.91
C PRO A 182 5.66 -3.55 9.23
N VAL A 183 5.51 -3.43 7.91
CA VAL A 183 6.28 -2.49 7.09
C VAL A 183 5.33 -1.47 6.47
N LEU A 184 5.63 -0.18 6.68
CA LEU A 184 5.10 0.92 5.88
C LEU A 184 6.04 1.18 4.71
N VAL A 185 5.51 1.14 3.48
CA VAL A 185 6.21 1.67 2.30
C VAL A 185 5.89 3.14 2.14
N LEU A 186 6.90 4.00 2.08
CA LEU A 186 6.72 5.45 2.00
C LEU A 186 7.44 6.02 0.78
N GLY A 187 6.64 6.35 -0.24
CA GLY A 187 7.06 7.12 -1.41
C GLY A 187 7.30 8.57 -1.04
N LEU A 188 8.53 9.05 -1.21
CA LEU A 188 8.91 10.43 -0.96
C LEU A 188 8.68 11.28 -2.21
N GLU A 189 7.78 12.26 -2.09
CA GLU A 189 7.58 13.29 -3.10
C GLU A 189 8.68 14.37 -2.99
N GLN A 190 9.44 14.58 -4.06
CA GLN A 190 10.42 15.65 -4.14
C GLN A 190 9.66 16.96 -4.41
N ARG A 191 9.86 17.99 -3.57
CA ARG A 191 9.40 19.35 -3.93
C ARG A 191 10.15 19.78 -5.19
N ARG A 192 9.41 20.12 -6.24
CA ARG A 192 9.95 20.84 -7.41
C ARG A 192 10.29 22.27 -7.04
#